data_AF-A0A7V9HG64-F1
#
_entry.id   AF-A0A7V9HG64-F1
#
_cell.length_a   1.000
_cell.length_b   1.000
_cell.length_c   1.000
_cell.angle_alpha   90.00
_cell.angle_beta   90.00
_cell.angle_gamma   90.00
#
_symmetry.space_group_name_H-M   'P 1'
#
loop_
_entity.id
_entity.type
_entity.pdbx_description
1 polymer ?
#
loop_
_entity_poly.entity_id
_entity_poly.type
_entity_poly.pdbx_seq_one_letter_code
_entity_poly.pdbx_strand_id
1 'polypeptide(L)'
;MTETLEETPPDTVTRAKVPEAAEDEKTRTAAAAKDAETVDTPTKTASDPVAESAAEKDIVVRSREAAADNEQQGRDRLRQTNWVLASVGAAIVVISILYGQPWNETVDDDRRAGGIGIPLSVMVVGFLGLLQRGEGGLLAYLRGKDKRLSTSLTQIALWTVALATAFLYFISLDVLSDEGRYALDMTLGSAWKDFPEEYLLLLGGPFAAAVIARISVGTNVDQGRLQKTEANQTKLRDVVSDDDGRGSLVDAQFLVFNLVALVWFTAALVIDSTALPGIPPVLVGLTSISALGYTASKSAEANQPVVNSVTRNLGGGLGGIRPGDLVEVRGANFVPPGAASEEFIAQLAVRFGAIDVLPEIRLDEGGRVRSPSNTSIIARVPNTLPSGSVDVTVITAAGAQTASRPVTIVPDKAIITGLEPAFGTPGEPVVVRGRFFFGPQAAKGAQPTVLFDDVYARPTKATDEKLTVTVPPELSGESVNLIVIASGGIEPSDVVKFRLHPKRSS
;
A
#
# COMPACT_ATOMS: atom_id res chain seq x y z
N MET A 1 6.42 53.69 -41.99
CA MET A 1 5.76 54.86 -41.36
C MET A 1 5.52 54.49 -39.92
N THR A 2 6.44 55.00 -39.11
CA THR A 2 6.58 54.91 -37.66
C THR A 2 5.64 55.92 -37.02
N GLU A 3 4.90 55.52 -35.98
CA GLU A 3 4.43 56.49 -34.99
C GLU A 3 4.39 55.84 -33.60
N THR A 4 5.51 56.05 -32.91
CA THR A 4 5.73 56.00 -31.47
C THR A 4 4.96 57.13 -30.79
N LEU A 5 4.22 56.84 -29.72
CA LEU A 5 3.96 57.82 -28.67
C LEU A 5 4.28 57.22 -27.31
N GLU A 6 5.21 57.94 -26.68
CA GLU A 6 5.91 57.79 -25.43
C GLU A 6 5.33 58.88 -24.54
N GLU A 7 4.89 58.57 -23.32
CA GLU A 7 4.87 59.57 -22.24
C GLU A 7 4.86 58.90 -20.86
N THR A 8 5.80 59.38 -20.04
CA THR A 8 6.20 58.92 -18.70
C THR A 8 5.65 59.92 -17.63
N PRO A 9 5.98 59.82 -16.32
CA PRO A 9 5.03 59.65 -15.22
C PRO A 9 4.86 60.92 -14.34
N PRO A 10 4.25 60.78 -13.15
CA PRO A 10 4.90 61.39 -11.98
C PRO A 10 4.94 60.50 -10.72
N ASP A 11 6.10 60.51 -10.07
CA ASP A 11 6.33 60.27 -8.64
C ASP A 11 5.56 61.32 -7.79
N THR A 12 5.10 61.10 -6.55
CA THR A 12 5.95 61.07 -5.34
C THR A 12 5.11 60.82 -4.07
N VAL A 13 5.69 60.02 -3.17
CA VAL A 13 5.81 60.18 -1.69
C VAL A 13 4.53 60.24 -0.82
N THR A 14 4.34 59.24 0.05
CA THR A 14 4.18 59.50 1.50
C THR A 14 4.70 58.35 2.37
N ARG A 15 5.46 58.74 3.39
CA ARG A 15 6.22 57.98 4.39
C ARG A 15 5.42 57.95 5.69
N ALA A 16 5.20 56.78 6.29
CA ALA A 16 4.72 56.62 7.68
C ALA A 16 5.58 55.49 8.32
N LYS A 17 6.63 55.81 9.08
CA LYS A 17 6.69 56.25 10.50
C LYS A 17 6.27 55.16 11.49
N VAL A 18 7.31 54.43 11.92
CA VAL A 18 7.45 53.60 13.12
C VAL A 18 7.05 54.38 14.38
N PRO A 19 6.53 53.69 15.41
CA PRO A 19 6.97 53.99 16.76
C PRO A 19 7.55 52.75 17.47
N GLU A 20 8.76 52.98 17.93
CA GLU A 20 9.54 52.30 18.93
C GLU A 20 9.04 52.77 20.30
N ALA A 21 8.74 51.83 21.21
CA ALA A 21 8.60 52.10 22.64
C ALA A 21 9.14 50.89 23.40
N ALA A 22 10.16 51.20 24.21
CA ALA A 22 10.99 50.31 24.99
C ALA A 22 10.38 49.95 26.34
N GLU A 23 10.94 48.88 26.91
CA GLU A 23 11.24 48.63 28.32
C GLU A 23 10.18 48.99 29.38
N ASP A 24 9.67 47.98 30.08
CA ASP A 24 9.85 47.91 31.53
C ASP A 24 9.41 46.55 32.10
N GLU A 25 9.89 46.26 33.32
CA GLU A 25 9.43 45.21 34.23
C GLU A 25 10.24 43.90 34.28
N LYS A 26 11.54 44.10 34.57
CA LYS A 26 12.41 43.12 35.22
C LYS A 26 12.53 43.42 36.72
N THR A 27 11.45 43.31 37.51
CA THR A 27 11.56 43.15 38.98
C THR A 27 10.22 42.78 39.62
N ARG A 28 9.95 41.47 39.76
CA ARG A 28 9.23 40.94 40.92
C ARG A 28 9.74 39.55 41.28
N THR A 29 10.72 39.63 42.15
CA THR A 29 11.28 38.65 43.07
C THR A 29 10.24 37.70 43.67
N ALA A 30 10.61 36.42 43.67
CA ALA A 30 10.69 35.56 44.86
C ALA A 30 9.44 35.45 45.76
N ALA A 31 8.69 34.36 45.58
CA ALA A 31 8.16 33.54 46.67
C ALA A 31 7.46 32.28 46.12
N ALA A 32 8.23 31.24 45.79
CA ALA A 32 7.75 29.86 45.75
C ALA A 32 8.92 28.90 45.50
N ALA A 33 9.84 28.82 46.46
CA ALA A 33 10.80 27.73 46.56
C ALA A 33 10.57 27.05 47.90
N LYS A 34 9.81 25.96 47.88
CA LYS A 34 9.97 24.82 48.79
C LYS A 34 9.16 23.66 48.22
N ASP A 35 9.77 22.49 48.34
CA ASP A 35 9.24 21.16 47.99
C ASP A 35 9.53 20.70 46.56
N ALA A 36 10.82 20.65 46.23
CA ALA A 36 11.34 19.71 45.23
C ALA A 36 12.02 18.55 45.97
N GLU A 37 11.17 17.60 46.36
CA GLU A 37 11.55 16.27 46.79
C GLU A 37 12.26 15.56 45.62
N THR A 38 13.33 14.84 45.95
CA THR A 38 14.16 14.01 45.08
C THR A 38 13.33 13.14 44.14
N VAL A 39 13.20 13.55 42.88
CA VAL A 39 12.65 12.71 41.81
C VAL A 39 13.77 11.81 41.30
N ASP A 40 13.69 10.56 41.72
CA ASP A 40 14.45 9.43 41.19
C ASP A 40 14.43 9.46 39.66
N THR A 41 15.62 9.36 39.08
CA THR A 41 15.79 9.17 37.65
C THR A 41 15.20 7.79 37.31
N PRO A 42 14.20 7.66 36.41
CA PRO A 42 13.65 6.36 36.09
C PRO A 42 14.73 5.53 35.41
N THR A 43 15.17 4.50 36.13
CA THR A 43 16.04 3.44 35.65
C THR A 43 15.39 2.85 34.41
N LYS A 44 16.08 2.98 33.27
CA LYS A 44 15.74 2.40 31.97
C LYS A 44 15.52 0.90 32.16
N THR A 45 14.26 0.51 32.33
CA THR A 45 13.87 -0.88 32.52
C THR A 45 14.08 -1.54 31.17
N ALA A 46 15.04 -2.46 31.09
CA ALA A 46 15.21 -3.30 29.92
C ALA A 46 13.86 -3.98 29.65
N SER A 47 13.24 -3.69 28.51
CA SER A 47 12.00 -4.33 28.10
C SER A 47 12.23 -5.84 28.08
N ASP A 48 11.38 -6.55 28.81
CA ASP A 48 11.49 -7.99 29.02
C ASP A 48 11.27 -8.68 27.66
N PRO A 49 12.25 -9.40 27.07
CA PRO A 49 12.15 -9.95 25.72
C PRO A 49 11.00 -10.96 25.55
N VAL A 50 10.49 -11.49 26.66
CA VAL A 50 9.31 -12.38 26.70
C VAL A 50 8.01 -11.58 26.47
N ALA A 51 7.93 -10.34 26.95
CA ALA A 51 6.77 -9.48 26.75
C ALA A 51 6.69 -8.96 25.29
N GLU A 52 7.84 -8.64 24.69
CA GLU A 52 7.92 -8.28 23.25
C GLU A 52 7.47 -9.45 22.36
N SER A 53 7.94 -10.68 22.62
CA SER A 53 7.50 -11.88 21.87
C SER A 53 6.01 -12.20 22.02
N ALA A 54 5.38 -11.85 23.15
CA ALA A 54 3.95 -12.07 23.36
C ALA A 54 3.12 -11.03 22.58
N ALA A 55 3.54 -9.76 22.59
CA ALA A 55 2.93 -8.68 21.83
C ALA A 55 3.03 -8.93 20.31
N GLU A 56 4.15 -9.44 19.82
CA GLU A 56 4.33 -9.78 18.40
C GLU A 56 3.36 -10.86 17.92
N LYS A 57 3.17 -11.94 18.71
CA LYS A 57 2.22 -13.01 18.37
C LYS A 57 0.77 -12.55 18.45
N ASP A 58 0.46 -11.69 19.41
CA ASP A 58 -0.86 -11.09 19.57
C ASP A 58 -1.23 -10.21 18.37
N ILE A 59 -0.27 -9.45 17.80
CA ILE A 59 -0.49 -8.69 16.56
C ILE A 59 -0.84 -9.59 15.38
N VAL A 60 -0.21 -10.76 15.25
CA VAL A 60 -0.52 -11.72 14.16
C VAL A 60 -1.91 -12.35 14.32
N VAL A 61 -2.35 -12.59 15.56
CA VAL A 61 -3.72 -13.10 15.82
C VAL A 61 -4.75 -12.00 15.59
N ARG A 62 -4.54 -10.82 16.17
CA ARG A 62 -5.42 -9.65 16.00
C ARG A 62 -5.55 -9.23 14.54
N SER A 63 -4.49 -9.30 13.75
CA SER A 63 -4.55 -8.99 12.31
C SER A 63 -5.44 -9.95 11.54
N ARG A 64 -5.47 -11.25 11.91
CA ARG A 64 -6.38 -12.23 11.30
C ARG A 64 -7.83 -12.03 11.74
N GLU A 65 -8.06 -11.73 13.01
CA GLU A 65 -9.39 -11.43 13.54
C GLU A 65 -9.96 -10.14 12.93
N ALA A 66 -9.14 -9.09 12.85
CA ALA A 66 -9.51 -7.84 12.20
C ALA A 66 -9.85 -8.05 10.71
N ALA A 67 -9.14 -8.93 10.00
CA ALA A 67 -9.45 -9.26 8.62
C ALA A 67 -10.85 -9.88 8.45
N ALA A 68 -11.19 -10.83 9.32
CA ALA A 68 -12.49 -11.49 9.29
C ALA A 68 -13.65 -10.54 9.66
N ASP A 69 -13.46 -9.72 10.70
CA ASP A 69 -14.45 -8.74 11.14
C ASP A 69 -14.70 -7.66 10.08
N ASN A 70 -13.65 -7.21 9.39
CA ASN A 70 -13.75 -6.22 8.33
C ASN A 70 -14.55 -6.75 7.13
N GLU A 71 -14.38 -8.02 6.74
CA GLU A 71 -15.13 -8.64 5.65
C GLU A 71 -16.64 -8.69 5.97
N GLN A 72 -16.99 -9.03 7.22
CA GLN A 72 -18.37 -9.06 7.67
C GLN A 72 -19.00 -7.66 7.68
N GLN A 73 -18.30 -6.67 8.24
CA GLN A 73 -18.75 -5.27 8.24
C GLN A 73 -18.92 -4.72 6.81
N GLY A 74 -18.05 -5.11 5.88
CA GLY A 74 -18.16 -4.76 4.46
C GLY A 74 -19.47 -5.24 3.84
N ARG A 75 -19.86 -6.50 4.10
CA ARG A 75 -21.12 -7.08 3.60
C ARG A 75 -22.36 -6.38 4.16
N ASP A 76 -22.36 -6.07 5.44
CA ASP A 76 -23.51 -5.42 6.09
C ASP A 76 -23.70 -3.99 5.60
N ARG A 77 -22.62 -3.23 5.40
CA ARG A 77 -22.71 -1.90 4.79
C ARG A 77 -23.18 -1.93 3.35
N LEU A 78 -22.72 -2.88 2.53
CA LEU A 78 -23.20 -3.04 1.16
C LEU A 78 -24.72 -3.28 1.11
N ARG A 79 -25.24 -4.09 2.03
CA ARG A 79 -26.69 -4.29 2.20
C ARG A 79 -27.38 -2.98 2.55
N GLN A 80 -26.85 -2.22 3.51
CA GLN A 80 -27.40 -0.93 3.89
C GLN A 80 -27.40 0.07 2.72
N THR A 81 -26.32 0.18 1.96
CA THR A 81 -26.24 1.07 0.79
C THR A 81 -27.23 0.67 -0.29
N ASN A 82 -27.37 -0.62 -0.58
CA ASN A 82 -28.38 -1.09 -1.54
C ASN A 82 -29.81 -0.78 -1.09
N TRP A 83 -30.11 -0.86 0.21
CA TRP A 83 -31.40 -0.46 0.77
C TRP A 83 -31.68 1.03 0.64
N VAL A 84 -30.65 1.87 0.84
CA VAL A 84 -30.77 3.32 0.61
C VAL A 84 -31.03 3.61 -0.87
N LEU A 85 -30.27 2.99 -1.78
CA LEU A 85 -30.45 3.16 -3.23
C LEU A 85 -31.85 2.70 -3.67
N ALA A 86 -32.34 1.57 -3.16
CA ALA A 86 -33.69 1.08 -3.45
C ALA A 86 -34.77 2.05 -2.93
N SER A 87 -34.59 2.61 -1.73
CA SER A 87 -35.50 3.60 -1.14
C SER A 87 -35.55 4.88 -1.96
N VAL A 88 -34.39 5.37 -2.41
CA VAL A 88 -34.30 6.54 -3.30
C VAL A 88 -34.98 6.27 -4.64
N GLY A 89 -34.71 5.11 -5.25
CA GLY A 89 -35.39 4.69 -6.49
C GLY A 89 -36.91 4.64 -6.32
N ALA A 90 -37.41 4.06 -5.22
CA ALA A 90 -38.84 4.02 -4.92
C ALA A 90 -39.44 5.43 -4.75
N ALA A 91 -38.73 6.35 -4.10
CA ALA A 91 -39.17 7.74 -3.98
C ALA A 91 -39.25 8.44 -5.35
N ILE A 92 -38.25 8.24 -6.23
CA ILE A 92 -38.25 8.76 -7.61
C ILE A 92 -39.45 8.22 -8.39
N VAL A 93 -39.74 6.93 -8.28
CA VAL A 93 -40.91 6.29 -8.91
C VAL A 93 -42.21 6.96 -8.45
N VAL A 94 -42.38 7.11 -7.13
CA VAL A 94 -43.59 7.73 -6.55
C VAL A 94 -43.74 9.18 -7.02
N ILE A 95 -42.68 9.98 -6.95
CA ILE A 95 -42.70 11.38 -7.40
C ILE A 95 -43.03 11.47 -8.89
N SER A 96 -42.44 10.61 -9.72
CA SER A 96 -42.67 10.60 -11.16
C SER A 96 -44.10 10.21 -11.50
N ILE A 97 -44.64 9.18 -10.86
CA ILE A 97 -46.04 8.77 -11.02
C ILE A 97 -46.98 9.91 -10.60
N LEU A 98 -46.76 10.53 -9.44
CA LEU A 98 -47.56 11.65 -8.96
C LEU A 98 -47.50 12.86 -9.89
N TYR A 99 -46.34 13.13 -10.49
CA TYR A 99 -46.14 14.18 -11.49
C TYR A 99 -46.90 13.89 -12.80
N GLY A 100 -47.01 12.63 -13.19
CA GLY A 100 -47.71 12.18 -14.39
C GLY A 100 -49.20 11.86 -14.22
N GLN A 101 -49.75 11.88 -13.00
CA GLN A 101 -51.19 11.66 -12.78
C GLN A 101 -52.02 12.81 -13.39
N PRO A 102 -53.17 12.51 -14.01
CA PRO A 102 -54.03 13.53 -14.58
C PRO A 102 -54.85 14.21 -13.49
N TRP A 103 -54.60 15.49 -13.24
CA TRP A 103 -55.43 16.31 -12.35
C TRP A 103 -56.47 17.16 -13.11
N ASN A 104 -56.45 17.15 -14.45
CA ASN A 104 -57.44 17.76 -15.35
C ASN A 104 -57.34 17.18 -16.78
N GLU A 105 -58.34 17.45 -17.64
CA GLU A 105 -58.41 16.94 -19.04
C GLU A 105 -57.36 17.57 -19.99
N THR A 106 -56.50 18.46 -19.51
CA THR A 106 -55.48 19.19 -20.27
C THR A 106 -54.08 18.93 -19.72
N VAL A 107 -53.68 17.66 -19.63
CA VAL A 107 -52.33 17.30 -19.18
C VAL A 107 -51.44 17.17 -20.40
N ASP A 108 -50.35 17.93 -20.43
CA ASP A 108 -49.32 17.86 -21.48
C ASP A 108 -48.73 16.44 -21.56
N ASP A 109 -48.62 15.89 -22.76
CA ASP A 109 -48.13 14.52 -23.06
C ASP A 109 -46.77 14.24 -22.39
N ASP A 110 -45.92 15.25 -22.28
CA ASP A 110 -44.61 15.24 -21.61
C ASP A 110 -44.68 14.75 -20.16
N ARG A 111 -45.72 15.12 -19.42
CA ARG A 111 -45.88 14.76 -18.00
C ARG A 111 -46.28 13.29 -17.86
N ARG A 112 -47.14 12.82 -18.76
CA ARG A 112 -47.55 11.40 -18.83
C ARG A 112 -46.36 10.53 -19.21
N ALA A 113 -45.57 10.96 -20.19
CA ALA A 113 -44.34 10.29 -20.58
C ALA A 113 -43.33 10.21 -19.43
N GLY A 114 -43.13 11.30 -18.70
CA GLY A 114 -42.27 11.33 -17.50
C GLY A 114 -42.76 10.40 -16.39
N GLY A 115 -44.08 10.33 -16.20
CA GLY A 115 -44.72 9.45 -15.22
C GLY A 115 -44.63 7.96 -15.53
N ILE A 116 -44.23 7.55 -16.74
CA ILE A 116 -44.07 6.15 -17.13
C ILE A 116 -42.60 5.80 -17.43
N GLY A 117 -41.91 6.63 -18.23
CA GLY A 117 -40.54 6.38 -18.67
C GLY A 117 -39.53 6.36 -17.53
N ILE A 118 -39.66 7.29 -16.56
CA ILE A 118 -38.75 7.34 -15.40
C ILE A 118 -38.97 6.15 -14.46
N PRO A 119 -40.21 5.76 -14.09
CA PRO A 119 -40.42 4.53 -13.35
C PRO A 119 -39.88 3.27 -14.04
N LEU A 120 -40.04 3.18 -15.37
CA LEU A 120 -39.53 2.05 -16.12
C LEU A 120 -37.99 1.97 -16.05
N SER A 121 -37.30 3.11 -16.15
CA SER A 121 -35.84 3.14 -16.03
C SER A 121 -35.37 2.72 -14.63
N VAL A 122 -36.04 3.19 -13.57
CA VAL A 122 -35.76 2.76 -12.19
C VAL A 122 -36.03 1.26 -12.02
N MET A 123 -37.08 0.71 -12.64
CA MET A 123 -37.35 -0.74 -12.61
C MET A 123 -36.25 -1.54 -13.31
N VAL A 124 -35.77 -1.10 -14.47
CA VAL A 124 -34.66 -1.75 -15.19
C VAL A 124 -33.39 -1.75 -14.34
N VAL A 125 -33.02 -0.60 -13.77
CA VAL A 125 -31.87 -0.48 -12.87
C VAL A 125 -32.06 -1.39 -11.64
N GLY A 126 -33.22 -1.32 -10.99
CA GLY A 126 -33.55 -2.18 -9.85
C GLY A 126 -33.46 -3.67 -10.17
N PHE A 127 -33.93 -4.09 -11.35
CA PHE A 127 -33.83 -5.46 -11.83
C PHE A 127 -32.38 -5.91 -12.03
N LEU A 128 -31.52 -5.07 -12.64
CA LEU A 128 -30.08 -5.35 -12.74
C LEU A 128 -29.45 -5.51 -11.36
N GLY A 129 -29.84 -4.67 -10.40
CA GLY A 129 -29.43 -4.79 -9.00
C GLY A 129 -29.87 -6.10 -8.34
N LEU A 130 -31.07 -6.59 -8.65
CA LEU A 130 -31.58 -7.87 -8.15
C LEU A 130 -30.79 -9.06 -8.72
N LEU A 131 -30.45 -9.03 -10.01
CA LEU A 131 -29.63 -10.07 -10.65
C LEU A 131 -28.26 -10.23 -9.98
N GLN A 132 -27.70 -9.13 -9.45
CA GLN A 132 -26.40 -9.12 -8.77
C GLN A 132 -26.48 -9.09 -7.24
N ARG A 133 -27.62 -9.43 -6.65
CA ARG A 133 -27.83 -9.36 -5.19
C ARG A 133 -26.79 -10.16 -4.39
N GLY A 134 -26.29 -11.27 -4.94
CA GLY A 134 -25.25 -12.10 -4.32
C GLY A 134 -23.87 -11.44 -4.25
N GLU A 135 -23.56 -10.53 -5.18
CA GLU A 135 -22.22 -9.92 -5.31
C GLU A 135 -22.16 -8.47 -4.79
N GLY A 136 -23.29 -7.95 -4.29
CA GLY A 136 -23.40 -6.58 -3.76
C GLY A 136 -24.37 -5.68 -4.50
N GLY A 137 -25.27 -6.22 -5.32
CA GLY A 137 -26.36 -5.50 -5.96
C GLY A 137 -25.89 -4.55 -7.05
N LEU A 138 -26.46 -3.33 -7.10
CA LEU A 138 -26.10 -2.31 -8.10
C LEU A 138 -24.62 -1.92 -8.04
N LEU A 139 -24.04 -1.90 -6.84
CA LEU A 139 -22.65 -1.55 -6.65
C LEU A 139 -21.69 -2.59 -7.25
N ALA A 140 -22.13 -3.82 -7.49
CA ALA A 140 -21.30 -4.85 -8.11
C ALA A 140 -20.86 -4.43 -9.53
N TYR A 141 -21.73 -3.76 -10.29
CA TYR A 141 -21.39 -3.26 -11.63
C TYR A 141 -20.41 -2.08 -11.62
N LEU A 142 -20.35 -1.36 -10.51
CA LEU A 142 -19.47 -0.19 -10.35
C LEU A 142 -18.12 -0.58 -9.72
N ARG A 143 -17.95 -1.85 -9.35
CA ARG A 143 -16.81 -2.34 -8.58
C ARG A 143 -15.69 -2.81 -9.50
N GLY A 144 -14.46 -2.42 -9.17
CA GLY A 144 -13.24 -2.94 -9.78
C GLY A 144 -12.89 -4.35 -9.30
N LYS A 145 -11.84 -4.95 -9.90
CA LYS A 145 -11.28 -6.25 -9.47
C LYS A 145 -10.81 -6.23 -8.00
N ASP A 146 -10.44 -5.07 -7.48
CA ASP A 146 -9.96 -4.81 -6.12
C ASP A 146 -11.09 -4.57 -5.10
N LYS A 147 -12.33 -4.85 -5.48
CA LYS A 147 -13.54 -4.62 -4.69
C LYS A 147 -13.85 -3.15 -4.33
N ARG A 148 -13.16 -2.18 -4.91
CA ARG A 148 -13.39 -0.73 -4.76
C ARG A 148 -14.37 -0.20 -5.82
N LEU A 149 -15.03 0.93 -5.56
CA LEU A 149 -15.77 1.62 -6.62
C LEU A 149 -14.78 2.20 -7.61
N SER A 150 -14.99 1.93 -8.89
CA SER A 150 -14.21 2.54 -9.96
C SER A 150 -14.87 3.85 -10.39
N THR A 151 -14.12 4.95 -10.36
CA THR A 151 -14.58 6.25 -10.86
C THR A 151 -15.04 6.17 -12.32
N SER A 152 -14.30 5.45 -13.18
CA SER A 152 -14.63 5.31 -14.59
C SER A 152 -15.85 4.42 -14.85
N LEU A 153 -16.02 3.31 -14.12
CA LEU A 153 -17.26 2.51 -14.19
C LEU A 153 -18.47 3.28 -13.66
N THR A 154 -18.28 4.07 -12.60
CA THR A 154 -19.35 4.92 -12.04
C THR A 154 -19.83 5.94 -13.08
N GLN A 155 -18.91 6.62 -13.76
CA GLN A 155 -19.27 7.56 -14.81
C GLN A 155 -19.97 6.89 -16.00
N ILE A 156 -19.48 5.74 -16.45
CA ILE A 156 -20.15 4.94 -17.48
C ILE A 156 -21.59 4.64 -17.07
N ALA A 157 -21.78 4.14 -15.85
CA ALA A 157 -23.11 3.78 -15.38
C ALA A 157 -24.04 4.99 -15.29
N LEU A 158 -23.54 6.15 -14.82
CA LEU A 158 -24.32 7.39 -14.77
C LEU A 158 -24.78 7.82 -16.17
N TRP A 159 -23.88 7.86 -17.16
CA TRP A 159 -24.24 8.18 -18.54
C TRP A 159 -25.19 7.16 -19.16
N THR A 160 -24.94 5.87 -18.92
CA THR A 160 -25.79 4.79 -19.43
C THR A 160 -27.21 4.90 -18.88
N VAL A 161 -27.35 5.12 -17.57
CA VAL A 161 -28.67 5.28 -16.92
C VAL A 161 -29.36 6.55 -17.40
N ALA A 162 -28.66 7.67 -17.52
CA ALA A 162 -29.23 8.93 -17.99
C ALA A 162 -29.79 8.79 -19.42
N LEU A 163 -29.02 8.21 -20.33
CA LEU A 163 -29.45 8.01 -21.73
C LEU A 163 -30.53 6.95 -21.85
N ALA A 164 -30.42 5.83 -21.15
CA ALA A 164 -31.49 4.83 -21.12
C ALA A 164 -32.80 5.43 -20.59
N THR A 165 -32.72 6.29 -19.56
CA THR A 165 -33.89 7.02 -19.04
C THR A 165 -34.45 7.99 -20.08
N ALA A 166 -33.61 8.75 -20.78
CA ALA A 166 -34.04 9.65 -21.85
C ALA A 166 -34.72 8.89 -23.00
N PHE A 167 -34.17 7.76 -23.44
CA PHE A 167 -34.78 6.93 -24.48
C PHE A 167 -36.10 6.32 -24.03
N LEU A 168 -36.19 5.79 -22.81
CA LEU A 168 -37.45 5.26 -22.28
C LEU A 168 -38.51 6.36 -22.13
N TYR A 169 -38.07 7.57 -21.77
CA TYR A 169 -38.92 8.74 -21.75
C TYR A 169 -39.44 9.09 -23.15
N PHE A 170 -38.59 9.16 -24.18
CA PHE A 170 -39.02 9.43 -25.56
C PHE A 170 -39.91 8.33 -26.13
N ILE A 171 -39.63 7.06 -25.85
CA ILE A 171 -40.51 5.95 -26.22
C ILE A 171 -41.88 6.12 -25.56
N SER A 172 -41.91 6.53 -24.28
CA SER A 172 -43.18 6.80 -23.57
C SER A 172 -43.91 8.00 -24.16
N LEU A 173 -43.17 9.05 -24.57
CA LEU A 173 -43.73 10.24 -25.21
C LEU A 173 -44.38 9.91 -26.55
N ASP A 174 -43.70 9.15 -27.40
CA ASP A 174 -44.20 8.72 -28.69
C ASP A 174 -45.49 7.88 -28.54
N VAL A 175 -45.44 6.87 -27.67
CA VAL A 175 -46.56 5.94 -27.42
C VAL A 175 -47.80 6.63 -26.84
N LEU A 176 -47.63 7.68 -26.05
CA LEU A 176 -48.73 8.35 -25.34
C LEU A 176 -49.27 9.59 -26.09
N SER A 177 -48.59 10.05 -27.14
CA SER A 177 -49.03 11.22 -27.92
C SER A 177 -50.14 10.86 -28.91
N ASP A 178 -51.27 11.58 -28.86
CA ASP A 178 -52.51 11.22 -29.59
C ASP A 178 -52.43 11.33 -31.13
N GLU A 179 -51.35 11.90 -31.68
CA GLU A 179 -51.23 12.18 -33.13
C GLU A 179 -49.90 11.73 -33.76
N GLY A 180 -49.04 11.00 -33.05
CA GLY A 180 -47.67 10.74 -33.54
C GLY A 180 -46.86 12.03 -33.75
N ARG A 181 -47.23 13.10 -33.02
CA ARG A 181 -46.58 14.42 -33.02
C ARG A 181 -45.09 14.34 -32.69
N TYR A 182 -44.72 13.33 -31.94
CA TYR A 182 -43.36 13.01 -31.53
C TYR A 182 -42.98 11.60 -31.98
N ALA A 183 -43.35 11.23 -33.22
CA ALA A 183 -42.90 9.99 -33.86
C ALA A 183 -41.45 9.75 -33.46
N LEU A 184 -41.07 8.54 -33.04
CA LEU A 184 -39.69 8.25 -32.64
C LEU A 184 -38.66 8.73 -33.69
N ASP A 185 -39.06 8.81 -34.97
CA ASP A 185 -38.31 9.32 -36.11
C ASP A 185 -38.32 10.86 -36.29
N MET A 186 -39.07 11.62 -35.48
CA MET A 186 -39.04 13.09 -35.35
C MET A 186 -38.33 13.52 -34.05
N THR A 187 -38.44 12.69 -33.01
CA THR A 187 -37.81 12.85 -31.69
C THR A 187 -36.35 12.33 -31.71
N LEU A 188 -36.08 11.29 -32.51
CA LEU A 188 -34.75 10.77 -32.83
C LEU A 188 -34.34 10.99 -34.31
N GLY A 189 -35.22 11.44 -35.19
CA GLY A 189 -34.89 11.76 -36.60
C GLY A 189 -35.27 13.21 -36.90
N SER A 190 -34.46 14.09 -37.45
CA SER A 190 -33.19 14.05 -38.18
C SER A 190 -31.95 13.53 -37.45
N ALA A 191 -31.98 13.27 -36.14
CA ALA A 191 -30.80 12.85 -35.39
C ALA A 191 -30.22 11.47 -35.79
N TRP A 192 -30.81 10.63 -36.65
CA TRP A 192 -30.07 9.49 -37.22
C TRP A 192 -29.23 9.85 -38.46
N LYS A 193 -29.60 10.90 -39.20
CA LYS A 193 -28.82 11.45 -40.32
C LYS A 193 -27.86 12.56 -39.88
N ASP A 194 -28.25 13.31 -38.85
CA ASP A 194 -27.53 14.41 -38.23
C ASP A 194 -27.28 14.08 -36.74
N PHE A 195 -26.97 12.81 -36.40
CA PHE A 195 -26.65 12.45 -35.01
C PHE A 195 -25.49 13.31 -34.57
N PRO A 196 -25.64 14.14 -33.52
CA PRO A 196 -24.57 15.04 -33.15
C PRO A 196 -23.35 14.19 -32.81
N GLU A 197 -22.27 14.35 -33.58
CA GLU A 197 -21.02 13.60 -33.41
C GLU A 197 -20.50 13.76 -31.97
N GLU A 198 -20.87 14.86 -31.33
CA GLU A 198 -20.68 15.16 -29.92
C GLU A 198 -21.16 14.05 -29.00
N TYR A 199 -22.32 13.43 -29.27
CA TYR A 199 -22.82 12.33 -28.45
C TYR A 199 -22.00 11.06 -28.64
N LEU A 200 -21.53 10.76 -29.85
CA LEU A 200 -20.63 9.64 -30.09
C LEU A 200 -19.28 9.85 -29.39
N LEU A 201 -18.78 11.08 -29.38
CA LEU A 201 -17.54 11.44 -28.68
C LEU A 201 -17.71 11.44 -27.16
N LEU A 202 -18.85 11.88 -26.66
CA LEU A 202 -19.13 12.01 -25.23
C LEU A 202 -19.60 10.69 -24.60
N LEU A 203 -20.17 9.78 -25.37
CA LEU A 203 -20.40 8.39 -24.98
C LEU A 203 -19.14 7.56 -25.17
N GLY A 204 -18.55 7.64 -26.35
CA GLY A 204 -17.40 6.85 -26.75
C GLY A 204 -16.15 7.23 -25.97
N GLY A 205 -15.93 8.50 -25.65
CA GLY A 205 -14.76 9.00 -24.94
C GLY A 205 -14.61 8.42 -23.53
N PRO A 206 -15.54 8.65 -22.60
CA PRO A 206 -15.52 8.04 -21.27
C PRO A 206 -15.56 6.52 -21.29
N PHE A 207 -16.34 5.90 -22.19
CA PHE A 207 -16.34 4.43 -22.34
C PHE A 207 -14.98 3.90 -22.80
N ALA A 208 -14.43 4.46 -23.88
CA ALA A 208 -13.12 4.08 -24.40
C ALA A 208 -12.04 4.33 -23.34
N ALA A 209 -12.10 5.45 -22.62
CA ALA A 209 -11.18 5.76 -21.55
C ALA A 209 -11.25 4.74 -20.42
N ALA A 210 -12.44 4.34 -19.99
CA ALA A 210 -12.61 3.31 -18.98
C ALA A 210 -12.13 1.93 -19.45
N VAL A 211 -12.40 1.56 -20.71
CA VAL A 211 -11.93 0.30 -21.30
C VAL A 211 -10.40 0.29 -21.38
N ILE A 212 -9.78 1.36 -21.90
CA ILE A 212 -8.33 1.52 -21.97
C ILE A 212 -7.72 1.50 -20.56
N ALA A 213 -8.30 2.22 -19.60
CA ALA A 213 -7.84 2.22 -18.23
C ALA A 213 -7.94 0.82 -17.60
N ARG A 214 -9.03 0.08 -17.83
CA ARG A 214 -9.21 -1.29 -17.34
C ARG A 214 -8.21 -2.25 -17.96
N ILE A 215 -7.96 -2.15 -19.27
CA ILE A 215 -6.95 -2.96 -19.96
C ILE A 215 -5.55 -2.62 -19.42
N SER A 216 -5.24 -1.34 -19.25
CA SER A 216 -3.92 -0.89 -18.78
C SER A 216 -3.66 -1.32 -17.34
N VAL A 217 -4.61 -1.09 -16.43
CA VAL A 217 -4.54 -1.55 -15.04
C VAL A 217 -4.48 -3.07 -14.99
N GLY A 218 -5.30 -3.78 -15.76
CA GLY A 218 -5.29 -5.24 -15.83
C GLY A 218 -3.93 -5.76 -16.30
N THR A 219 -3.39 -5.21 -17.38
CA THR A 219 -2.08 -5.58 -17.93
C THR A 219 -0.95 -5.27 -16.94
N ASN A 220 -0.99 -4.10 -16.28
CA ASN A 220 0.01 -3.74 -15.28
C ASN A 220 -0.04 -4.64 -14.04
N VAL A 221 -1.23 -5.08 -13.61
CA VAL A 221 -1.40 -6.06 -12.53
C VAL A 221 -0.89 -7.44 -12.97
N ASP A 222 -1.29 -7.91 -14.15
CA ASP A 222 -0.88 -9.21 -14.69
C ASP A 222 0.64 -9.29 -14.94
N GLN A 223 1.27 -8.16 -15.28
CA GLN A 223 2.73 -8.01 -15.42
C GLN A 223 3.47 -7.75 -14.09
N GLY A 224 2.76 -7.66 -12.96
CA GLY A 224 3.34 -7.33 -11.65
C GLY A 224 3.89 -5.90 -11.52
N ARG A 225 3.58 -5.01 -12.47
CA ARG A 225 3.96 -3.59 -12.45
C ARG A 225 3.09 -2.76 -11.51
N LEU A 226 1.86 -3.22 -11.26
CA LEU A 226 0.90 -2.60 -10.37
C LEU A 226 0.40 -3.61 -9.33
N GLN A 227 0.36 -3.17 -8.08
CA GLN A 227 -0.10 -3.89 -6.92
C GLN A 227 -1.41 -3.26 -6.45
N LYS A 228 -2.44 -4.08 -6.39
CA LYS A 228 -3.74 -3.70 -5.83
C LYS A 228 -4.11 -4.72 -4.77
N THR A 229 -4.38 -4.23 -3.58
CA THR A 229 -4.95 -5.06 -2.52
C THR A 229 -6.45 -5.06 -2.64
N GLU A 230 -7.08 -6.20 -2.33
CA GLU A 230 -8.52 -6.22 -2.19
C GLU A 230 -8.92 -5.27 -1.07
N ALA A 231 -9.83 -4.35 -1.37
CA ALA A 231 -10.42 -3.52 -0.34
C ALA A 231 -11.34 -4.39 0.50
N ASN A 232 -11.16 -4.27 1.81
CA ASN A 232 -12.10 -4.88 2.75
C ASN A 232 -13.50 -4.23 2.69
N GLN A 233 -13.61 -3.03 2.11
CA GLN A 233 -14.84 -2.25 2.10
C GLN A 233 -14.96 -1.42 0.81
N THR A 234 -16.18 -1.37 0.28
CA THR A 234 -16.58 -0.42 -0.78
C THR A 234 -17.12 0.84 -0.11
N LYS A 235 -16.51 2.02 -0.32
CA LYS A 235 -16.98 3.30 0.22
C LYS A 235 -17.34 4.27 -0.91
N LEU A 236 -18.38 5.08 -0.71
CA LEU A 236 -18.80 6.12 -1.68
C LEU A 236 -17.68 7.15 -1.95
N ARG A 237 -16.84 7.43 -0.95
CA ARG A 237 -15.68 8.31 -1.11
C ARG A 237 -14.62 7.76 -2.07
N ASP A 238 -14.61 6.45 -2.34
CA ASP A 238 -13.65 5.81 -3.23
C ASP A 238 -13.90 6.19 -4.70
N VAL A 239 -15.10 6.71 -5.02
CA VAL A 239 -15.36 7.31 -6.35
C VAL A 239 -14.57 8.60 -6.57
N VAL A 240 -14.22 9.30 -5.48
CA VAL A 240 -13.63 10.66 -5.49
C VAL A 240 -12.19 10.66 -4.92
N SER A 241 -11.75 9.59 -4.29
CA SER A 241 -10.44 9.47 -3.62
C SER A 241 -9.65 8.32 -4.23
N ASP A 242 -8.34 8.49 -4.41
CA ASP A 242 -7.46 7.42 -4.90
C ASP A 242 -7.21 6.34 -3.83
N ASP A 243 -6.55 5.26 -4.21
CA ASP A 243 -6.35 4.04 -3.43
C ASP A 243 -5.61 4.24 -2.08
N ASP A 244 -4.95 5.39 -1.91
CA ASP A 244 -4.26 5.85 -0.70
C ASP A 244 -5.03 6.93 0.10
N GLY A 245 -6.27 7.23 -0.27
CA GLY A 245 -7.05 8.34 0.30
C GLY A 245 -6.55 9.73 -0.09
N ARG A 246 -5.63 9.81 -1.06
CA ARG A 246 -5.16 11.07 -1.67
C ARG A 246 -6.05 11.38 -2.88
N GLY A 247 -6.49 12.63 -3.03
CA GLY A 247 -7.24 13.01 -4.25
C GLY A 247 -6.30 13.05 -5.45
N SER A 248 -6.50 12.18 -6.45
CA SER A 248 -5.90 12.38 -7.77
C SER A 248 -6.61 13.55 -8.44
N LEU A 249 -5.87 14.64 -8.69
CA LEU A 249 -6.41 15.82 -9.37
C LEU A 249 -6.97 15.46 -10.75
N VAL A 250 -6.30 14.52 -11.46
CA VAL A 250 -6.71 14.07 -12.78
C VAL A 250 -8.01 13.29 -12.72
N ASP A 251 -8.15 12.36 -11.75
CA ASP A 251 -9.36 11.56 -11.58
C ASP A 251 -10.54 12.44 -11.14
N ALA A 252 -10.29 13.40 -10.26
CA ALA A 252 -11.29 14.39 -9.83
C ALA A 252 -11.72 15.30 -10.97
N GLN A 253 -10.78 15.80 -11.79
CA GLN A 253 -11.09 16.64 -12.95
C GLN A 253 -11.95 15.88 -13.97
N PHE A 254 -11.58 14.63 -14.26
CA PHE A 254 -12.35 13.74 -15.13
C PHE A 254 -13.77 13.51 -14.60
N LEU A 255 -13.93 13.28 -13.29
CA LEU A 255 -15.25 13.13 -12.66
C LEU A 255 -16.08 14.41 -12.70
N VAL A 256 -15.51 15.55 -12.29
CA VAL A 256 -16.22 16.82 -12.20
C VAL A 256 -16.73 17.26 -13.58
N PHE A 257 -15.91 17.17 -14.63
CA PHE A 257 -16.36 17.57 -15.96
C PHE A 257 -17.44 16.65 -16.53
N ASN A 258 -17.37 15.34 -16.27
CA ASN A 258 -18.44 14.43 -16.64
C ASN A 258 -19.73 14.73 -15.88
N LEU A 259 -19.66 15.06 -14.59
CA LEU A 259 -20.84 15.44 -13.80
C LEU A 259 -21.46 16.76 -14.29
N VAL A 260 -20.65 17.77 -14.61
CA VAL A 260 -21.14 19.03 -15.17
C VAL A 260 -21.84 18.79 -16.51
N ALA A 261 -21.27 17.96 -17.38
CA ALA A 261 -21.89 17.60 -18.64
C ALA A 261 -23.21 16.83 -18.44
N LEU A 262 -23.28 15.93 -17.45
CA LEU A 262 -24.49 15.19 -17.11
C LEU A 262 -25.60 16.10 -16.54
N VAL A 263 -25.23 17.07 -15.69
CA VAL A 263 -26.15 18.08 -15.15
C VAL A 263 -26.69 18.96 -16.27
N TRP A 264 -25.81 19.42 -17.17
CA TRP A 264 -26.24 20.18 -18.36
C TRP A 264 -27.22 19.36 -19.21
N PHE A 265 -26.87 18.13 -19.56
CA PHE A 265 -27.71 17.23 -20.34
C PHE A 265 -29.09 17.07 -19.70
N THR A 266 -29.13 16.79 -18.39
CA THR A 266 -30.39 16.60 -17.67
C THR A 266 -31.22 17.88 -17.63
N ALA A 267 -30.60 19.03 -17.33
CA ALA A 267 -31.30 20.30 -17.27
C ALA A 267 -31.85 20.71 -18.64
N ALA A 268 -31.05 20.54 -19.70
CA ALA A 268 -31.47 20.86 -21.05
C ALA A 268 -32.60 19.93 -21.54
N LEU A 269 -32.57 18.65 -21.17
CA LEU A 269 -33.67 17.70 -21.46
C LEU A 269 -34.95 18.05 -20.70
N VAL A 270 -34.85 18.62 -19.51
CA VAL A 270 -36.03 19.08 -18.74
C VAL A 270 -36.60 20.38 -19.33
N ILE A 271 -35.75 21.24 -19.90
CA ILE A 271 -36.17 22.49 -20.54
C ILE A 271 -36.78 22.23 -21.92
N ASP A 272 -36.19 21.33 -22.69
CA ASP A 272 -36.69 20.87 -23.98
C ASP A 272 -36.84 19.34 -23.94
N SER A 273 -38.02 18.92 -23.48
CA SER A 273 -38.45 17.53 -23.34
C SER A 273 -38.67 16.81 -24.67
N THR A 274 -38.65 17.52 -25.80
CA THR A 274 -39.10 16.94 -27.07
C THR A 274 -37.95 16.51 -27.97
N ALA A 275 -36.71 16.82 -27.59
CA ALA A 275 -35.53 16.51 -28.39
C ALA A 275 -34.32 16.15 -27.52
N LEU A 276 -33.34 15.47 -28.12
CA LEU A 276 -32.04 15.28 -27.47
C LEU A 276 -31.31 16.62 -27.36
N PRO A 277 -30.83 17.01 -26.16
CA PRO A 277 -30.15 18.29 -25.98
C PRO A 277 -28.91 18.48 -26.85
N GLY A 278 -28.68 19.67 -27.39
CA GLY A 278 -27.35 20.02 -27.90
C GLY A 278 -26.34 20.12 -26.75
N ILE A 279 -25.22 19.40 -26.81
CA ILE A 279 -24.13 19.53 -25.83
C ILE A 279 -23.15 20.62 -26.31
N PRO A 280 -22.86 21.65 -25.50
CA PRO A 280 -21.87 22.66 -25.84
C PRO A 280 -20.52 22.03 -26.23
N PRO A 281 -19.92 22.41 -27.38
CA PRO A 281 -18.64 21.87 -27.83
C PRO A 281 -17.52 22.00 -26.80
N VAL A 282 -17.57 23.06 -25.97
CA VAL A 282 -16.62 23.27 -24.86
C VAL A 282 -16.69 22.14 -23.82
N LEU A 283 -17.89 21.67 -23.46
CA LEU A 283 -18.05 20.57 -22.52
C LEU A 283 -17.54 19.26 -23.12
N VAL A 284 -17.81 19.02 -24.41
CA VAL A 284 -17.28 17.87 -25.15
C VAL A 284 -15.74 17.90 -25.18
N GLY A 285 -15.15 19.06 -25.45
CA GLY A 285 -13.69 19.23 -25.43
C GLY A 285 -13.09 18.97 -24.05
N LEU A 286 -13.68 19.50 -22.98
CA LEU A 286 -13.21 19.32 -21.60
C LEU A 286 -13.32 17.87 -21.12
N THR A 287 -14.44 17.18 -21.41
CA THR A 287 -14.60 15.76 -21.05
C THR A 287 -13.64 14.89 -21.85
N SER A 288 -13.39 15.20 -23.12
CA SER A 288 -12.44 14.47 -23.97
C SER A 288 -10.99 14.63 -23.50
N ILE A 289 -10.55 15.86 -23.22
CA ILE A 289 -9.19 16.11 -22.74
C ILE A 289 -8.97 15.47 -21.36
N SER A 290 -9.95 15.55 -20.47
CA SER A 290 -9.85 14.90 -19.16
C SER A 290 -9.85 13.38 -19.25
N ALA A 291 -10.59 12.78 -20.20
CA ALA A 291 -10.55 11.35 -20.49
C ALA A 291 -9.15 10.90 -20.98
N LEU A 292 -8.52 11.69 -21.85
CA LEU A 292 -7.13 11.45 -22.29
C LEU A 292 -6.12 11.58 -21.14
N GLY A 293 -6.26 12.61 -20.30
CA GLY A 293 -5.42 12.78 -19.11
C GLY A 293 -5.57 11.61 -18.13
N TYR A 294 -6.80 11.17 -17.89
CA TYR A 294 -7.11 10.03 -17.03
C TYR A 294 -6.50 8.72 -17.55
N THR A 295 -6.71 8.42 -18.84
CA THR A 295 -6.12 7.21 -19.46
C THR A 295 -4.60 7.23 -19.45
N ALA A 296 -3.99 8.37 -19.76
CA ALA A 296 -2.54 8.53 -19.69
C ALA A 296 -2.02 8.30 -18.27
N SER A 297 -2.67 8.89 -17.26
CA SER A 297 -2.34 8.69 -15.85
C SER A 297 -2.43 7.21 -15.44
N LYS A 298 -3.55 6.54 -15.75
CA LYS A 298 -3.73 5.12 -15.44
C LYS A 298 -2.79 4.19 -16.20
N SER A 299 -2.37 4.57 -17.40
CA SER A 299 -1.36 3.83 -18.16
C SER A 299 0.04 3.99 -17.59
N ALA A 300 0.34 5.15 -16.99
CA ALA A 300 1.61 5.44 -16.35
C ALA A 300 1.72 4.92 -14.90
N GLU A 301 0.60 4.52 -14.30
CA GLU A 301 0.56 4.03 -12.91
C GLU A 301 1.37 2.74 -12.75
N ALA A 302 2.37 2.78 -11.88
CA ALA A 302 3.22 1.65 -11.54
C ALA A 302 3.70 1.77 -10.09
N ASN A 303 3.68 0.65 -9.38
CA ASN A 303 4.17 0.55 -8.00
C ASN A 303 4.80 -0.83 -7.75
N GLN A 304 5.46 -1.40 -8.76
CA GLN A 304 6.15 -2.69 -8.66
C GLN A 304 7.03 -2.76 -7.41
N PRO A 305 7.00 -3.85 -6.63
CA PRO A 305 7.87 -4.00 -5.48
C PRO A 305 9.29 -4.27 -5.98
N VAL A 306 10.29 -3.64 -5.33
CA VAL A 306 11.70 -3.79 -5.72
C VAL A 306 12.57 -3.99 -4.48
N VAL A 307 13.47 -4.98 -4.54
CA VAL A 307 14.56 -5.12 -3.56
C VAL A 307 15.81 -4.40 -4.07
N ASN A 308 16.26 -3.40 -3.32
CA ASN A 308 17.49 -2.67 -3.63
C ASN A 308 18.71 -3.32 -2.95
N SER A 309 18.55 -3.74 -1.70
CA SER A 309 19.63 -4.40 -0.95
C SER A 309 19.09 -5.37 0.09
N VAL A 310 19.93 -6.36 0.43
CA VAL A 310 19.73 -7.24 1.57
C VAL A 310 20.99 -7.14 2.39
N THR A 311 20.86 -6.63 3.61
CA THR A 311 21.98 -6.40 4.51
C THR A 311 21.74 -7.10 5.83
N ARG A 312 22.81 -7.56 6.45
CA ARG A 312 22.75 -8.16 7.78
C ARG A 312 22.26 -7.14 8.82
N ASN A 313 21.21 -7.48 9.56
CA ASN A 313 20.67 -6.64 10.63
C ASN A 313 21.31 -7.02 11.98
N LEU A 314 22.61 -6.73 12.10
CA LEU A 314 23.37 -6.94 13.33
C LEU A 314 24.00 -5.62 13.72
N GLY A 315 23.80 -5.19 14.97
CA GLY A 315 24.38 -3.97 15.54
C GLY A 315 25.90 -4.01 15.70
N GLY A 316 26.67 -4.26 14.62
CA GLY A 316 28.12 -4.09 14.59
C GLY A 316 28.95 -5.15 13.86
N GLY A 317 28.36 -6.21 13.29
CA GLY A 317 29.13 -7.29 12.68
C GLY A 317 29.48 -7.05 11.20
N LEU A 318 30.76 -6.81 10.87
CA LEU A 318 31.28 -6.83 9.51
C LEU A 318 31.42 -8.29 9.02
N GLY A 319 30.60 -8.73 8.06
CA GLY A 319 30.68 -10.08 7.51
C GLY A 319 29.56 -10.43 6.52
N GLY A 320 29.73 -11.56 5.80
CA GLY A 320 28.70 -12.10 4.92
C GLY A 320 27.46 -12.58 5.69
N ILE A 321 26.34 -12.75 4.98
CA ILE A 321 25.08 -13.25 5.53
C ILE A 321 25.21 -14.76 5.75
N ARG A 322 24.80 -15.28 6.90
CA ARG A 322 24.85 -16.69 7.31
C ARG A 322 23.45 -17.25 7.51
N PRO A 323 23.27 -18.57 7.42
CA PRO A 323 22.05 -19.22 7.89
C PRO A 323 21.72 -18.80 9.34
N GLY A 324 20.46 -18.47 9.60
CA GLY A 324 19.97 -18.05 10.92
C GLY A 324 20.10 -16.57 11.24
N ASP A 325 20.85 -15.79 10.45
CA ASP A 325 20.97 -14.35 10.63
C ASP A 325 19.64 -13.63 10.49
N LEU A 326 19.51 -12.50 11.20
CA LEU A 326 18.52 -11.49 10.85
C LEU A 326 19.10 -10.61 9.73
N VAL A 327 18.32 -10.42 8.67
CA VAL A 327 18.64 -9.52 7.56
C VAL A 327 17.56 -8.46 7.42
N GLU A 328 17.99 -7.27 7.05
CA GLU A 328 17.15 -6.18 6.61
C GLU A 328 17.14 -6.17 5.07
N VAL A 329 15.97 -6.43 4.50
CA VAL A 329 15.68 -6.30 3.07
C VAL A 329 15.17 -4.89 2.84
N ARG A 330 15.92 -4.08 2.10
CA ARG A 330 15.58 -2.69 1.77
C ARG A 330 15.13 -2.57 0.33
N GLY A 331 14.16 -1.70 0.10
CA GLY A 331 13.54 -1.56 -1.21
C GLY A 331 12.47 -0.50 -1.26
N ALA A 332 11.51 -0.70 -2.15
CA ALA A 332 10.36 0.17 -2.32
C ALA A 332 9.10 -0.64 -2.66
N ASN A 333 7.95 -0.07 -2.35
CA ASN A 333 6.61 -0.61 -2.63
C ASN A 333 6.38 -1.99 -2.00
N PHE A 334 6.96 -2.27 -0.83
CA PHE A 334 6.68 -3.52 -0.11
C PHE A 334 5.28 -3.54 0.51
N VAL A 335 4.70 -2.35 0.73
CA VAL A 335 3.34 -2.18 1.22
C VAL A 335 2.50 -1.61 0.08
N PRO A 336 1.58 -2.40 -0.50
CA PRO A 336 0.70 -1.92 -1.57
C PRO A 336 -0.22 -0.78 -1.10
N PRO A 337 -0.71 0.08 -2.02
CA PRO A 337 -1.72 1.10 -1.71
C PRO A 337 -2.96 0.54 -1.02
N GLY A 338 -3.44 1.27 -0.01
CA GLY A 338 -4.58 0.87 0.83
C GLY A 338 -4.37 -0.39 1.68
N ALA A 339 -3.14 -0.87 1.81
CA ALA A 339 -2.79 -1.87 2.80
C ALA A 339 -2.69 -1.27 4.21
N ALA A 340 -3.64 -1.56 5.10
CA ALA A 340 -3.59 -1.17 6.51
C ALA A 340 -2.48 -1.94 7.26
N SER A 341 -1.50 -1.27 7.85
CA SER A 341 -0.22 -1.85 8.31
C SER A 341 -0.27 -3.19 9.06
N GLU A 342 -1.35 -3.52 9.77
CA GLU A 342 -1.48 -4.73 10.60
C GLU A 342 -2.01 -5.95 9.83
N GLU A 343 -3.01 -5.78 8.97
CA GLU A 343 -3.70 -6.89 8.26
C GLU A 343 -2.80 -7.57 7.20
N PHE A 344 -1.85 -6.81 6.65
CA PHE A 344 -1.00 -7.24 5.53
C PHE A 344 0.31 -7.90 5.98
N ILE A 345 0.68 -7.78 7.27
CA ILE A 345 1.86 -8.46 7.85
C ILE A 345 1.76 -9.97 7.67
N ALA A 346 0.54 -10.52 7.81
CA ALA A 346 0.29 -11.95 7.72
C ALA A 346 0.42 -12.52 6.28
N GLN A 347 0.39 -11.66 5.26
CA GLN A 347 0.42 -12.05 3.84
C GLN A 347 1.75 -11.68 3.16
N LEU A 348 2.59 -10.89 3.83
CA LEU A 348 3.93 -10.53 3.38
C LEU A 348 4.90 -11.67 3.68
N ALA A 349 5.79 -12.00 2.73
CA ALA A 349 6.85 -12.98 2.94
C ALA A 349 8.15 -12.55 2.28
N VAL A 350 9.28 -12.97 2.87
CA VAL A 350 10.60 -12.91 2.24
C VAL A 350 10.99 -14.31 1.82
N ARG A 351 11.11 -14.54 0.51
CA ARG A 351 11.54 -15.79 -0.08
C ARG A 351 13.05 -15.82 -0.23
N PHE A 352 13.68 -16.84 0.33
CA PHE A 352 15.10 -17.15 0.11
C PHE A 352 15.19 -18.45 -0.70
N GLY A 353 15.54 -18.34 -1.99
CA GLY A 353 15.49 -19.45 -2.92
C GLY A 353 14.08 -20.01 -3.05
N ALA A 354 13.85 -21.18 -2.48
CA ALA A 354 12.54 -21.86 -2.46
C ALA A 354 11.80 -21.78 -1.10
N ILE A 355 12.35 -21.06 -0.11
CA ILE A 355 11.83 -21.06 1.26
C ILE A 355 11.21 -19.70 1.57
N ASP A 356 9.92 -19.69 1.93
CA ASP A 356 9.21 -18.49 2.38
C ASP A 356 9.35 -18.29 3.88
N VAL A 357 9.73 -17.08 4.29
CA VAL A 357 9.90 -16.70 5.69
C VAL A 357 9.01 -15.51 6.01
N LEU A 358 8.31 -15.60 7.15
CA LEU A 358 7.52 -14.48 7.66
C LEU A 358 8.44 -13.35 8.17
N PRO A 359 8.06 -12.08 7.92
CA PRO A 359 8.73 -10.92 8.49
C PRO A 359 8.80 -10.97 10.01
N GLU A 360 9.90 -10.47 10.57
CA GLU A 360 10.00 -10.17 12.00
C GLU A 360 9.34 -8.82 12.27
N ILE A 361 8.38 -8.82 13.20
CA ILE A 361 7.69 -7.59 13.61
C ILE A 361 8.63 -6.83 14.53
N ARG A 362 8.91 -5.56 14.20
CA ARG A 362 9.66 -4.66 15.08
C ARG A 362 8.82 -3.44 15.37
N LEU A 363 8.76 -3.05 16.64
CA LEU A 363 8.06 -1.85 17.08
C LEU A 363 9.05 -0.70 17.32
N ASP A 364 8.58 0.54 17.17
CA ASP A 364 9.29 1.74 17.62
C ASP A 364 9.03 2.02 19.12
N GLU A 365 9.67 3.04 19.68
CA GLU A 365 9.51 3.43 21.10
C GLU A 365 8.06 3.82 21.46
N GLY A 366 7.23 4.15 20.45
CA GLY A 366 5.80 4.45 20.61
C GLY A 366 4.88 3.25 20.38
N GLY A 367 5.42 2.04 20.19
CA GLY A 367 4.65 0.83 19.95
C GLY A 367 4.12 0.67 18.52
N ARG A 368 4.57 1.49 17.55
CA ARG A 368 4.15 1.36 16.14
C ARG A 368 5.08 0.44 15.37
N VAL A 369 4.53 -0.25 14.37
CA VAL A 369 5.30 -1.17 13.52
C VAL A 369 6.33 -0.40 12.67
N ARG A 370 7.61 -0.68 12.93
CA ARG A 370 8.77 -0.21 12.16
C ARG A 370 9.18 -1.20 11.06
N SER A 371 8.99 -2.50 11.30
CA SER A 371 9.16 -3.55 10.30
C SER A 371 8.06 -4.60 10.49
N PRO A 372 7.42 -5.08 9.42
CA PRO A 372 7.61 -4.66 8.02
C PRO A 372 7.14 -3.22 7.74
N SER A 373 7.75 -2.58 6.75
CA SER A 373 7.40 -1.24 6.26
C SER A 373 7.48 -1.18 4.73
N ASN A 374 7.05 -0.07 4.13
CA ASN A 374 7.08 0.10 2.68
C ASN A 374 8.48 0.00 2.05
N THR A 375 9.53 0.24 2.85
CA THR A 375 10.92 0.33 2.37
C THR A 375 11.88 -0.62 3.06
N SER A 376 11.46 -1.30 4.13
CA SER A 376 12.33 -2.18 4.92
C SER A 376 11.55 -3.32 5.58
N ILE A 377 12.04 -4.55 5.39
CA ILE A 377 11.53 -5.78 5.99
C ILE A 377 12.68 -6.48 6.70
N ILE A 378 12.50 -6.83 7.96
CA ILE A 378 13.44 -7.68 8.69
C ILE A 378 12.96 -9.12 8.58
N ALA A 379 13.85 -10.04 8.20
CA ALA A 379 13.55 -11.46 8.07
C ALA A 379 14.72 -12.31 8.53
N ARG A 380 14.42 -13.53 8.98
CA ARG A 380 15.45 -14.50 9.38
C ARG A 380 15.84 -15.37 8.19
N VAL A 381 17.14 -15.50 7.96
CA VAL A 381 17.68 -16.41 6.94
C VAL A 381 17.42 -17.85 7.40
N PRO A 382 16.79 -18.70 6.58
CA PRO A 382 16.56 -20.10 6.94
C PRO A 382 17.86 -20.85 7.25
N ASN A 383 17.87 -21.65 8.32
CA ASN A 383 19.03 -22.46 8.73
C ASN A 383 19.37 -23.57 7.73
N THR A 384 18.42 -23.97 6.89
CA THR A 384 18.54 -25.06 5.92
C THR A 384 19.12 -24.61 4.59
N LEU A 385 19.43 -23.31 4.41
CA LEU A 385 20.00 -22.82 3.16
C LEU A 385 21.44 -23.27 3.01
N PRO A 386 21.83 -23.76 1.81
CA PRO A 386 23.23 -24.02 1.51
C PRO A 386 24.02 -22.71 1.46
N SER A 387 25.33 -22.81 1.68
CA SER A 387 26.24 -21.71 1.37
C SER A 387 26.33 -21.51 -0.15
N GLY A 388 26.51 -20.25 -0.58
CA GLY A 388 26.54 -19.86 -1.99
C GLY A 388 25.57 -18.73 -2.31
N SER A 389 25.33 -18.50 -3.60
CA SER A 389 24.39 -17.48 -4.06
C SER A 389 22.95 -17.99 -3.91
N VAL A 390 22.11 -17.24 -3.21
CA VAL A 390 20.68 -17.51 -3.01
C VAL A 390 19.90 -16.29 -3.46
N ASP A 391 18.87 -16.50 -4.25
CA ASP A 391 17.97 -15.45 -4.68
C ASP A 391 17.02 -15.03 -3.54
N VAL A 392 16.96 -13.73 -3.28
CA VAL A 392 16.02 -13.14 -2.33
C VAL A 392 14.93 -12.41 -3.09
N THR A 393 13.68 -12.71 -2.75
CA THR A 393 12.49 -12.10 -3.34
C THR A 393 11.55 -11.68 -2.22
N VAL A 394 10.88 -10.54 -2.35
CA VAL A 394 9.78 -10.16 -1.46
C VAL A 394 8.46 -10.47 -2.15
N ILE A 395 7.57 -11.14 -1.44
CA ILE A 395 6.19 -11.41 -1.86
C ILE A 395 5.31 -10.47 -1.05
N THR A 396 4.75 -9.46 -1.69
CA THR A 396 3.87 -8.51 -1.02
C THR A 396 2.52 -9.13 -0.72
N ALA A 397 1.74 -8.46 0.12
CA ALA A 397 0.40 -8.91 0.45
C ALA A 397 -0.60 -8.78 -0.72
N ALA A 398 -0.25 -8.09 -1.81
CA ALA A 398 -0.99 -8.17 -3.08
C ALA A 398 -0.62 -9.41 -3.91
N GLY A 399 0.26 -10.28 -3.42
CA GLY A 399 0.80 -11.43 -4.13
C GLY A 399 1.89 -11.09 -5.15
N ALA A 400 2.23 -9.81 -5.31
CA ALA A 400 3.26 -9.37 -6.25
C ALA A 400 4.65 -9.75 -5.73
N GLN A 401 5.51 -10.21 -6.64
CA GLN A 401 6.88 -10.61 -6.32
C GLN A 401 7.87 -9.61 -6.89
N THR A 402 8.91 -9.31 -6.12
CA THR A 402 10.04 -8.53 -6.62
C THR A 402 10.82 -9.31 -7.67
N ALA A 403 11.63 -8.63 -8.47
CA ALA A 403 12.72 -9.33 -9.17
C ALA A 403 13.64 -10.01 -8.14
N SER A 404 14.18 -11.17 -8.51
CA SER A 404 15.11 -11.92 -7.66
C SER A 404 16.42 -11.15 -7.49
N ARG A 405 16.85 -11.00 -6.24
CA ARG A 405 18.12 -10.35 -5.88
C ARG A 405 19.09 -11.41 -5.35
N PRO A 406 20.19 -11.72 -6.05
CA PRO A 406 21.16 -12.68 -5.56
C PRO A 406 21.87 -12.13 -4.33
N VAL A 407 21.97 -12.96 -3.30
CA VAL A 407 22.68 -12.69 -2.05
C VAL A 407 23.62 -13.86 -1.76
N THR A 408 24.84 -13.57 -1.34
CA THR A 408 25.80 -14.61 -0.97
C THR A 408 25.61 -15.02 0.49
N ILE A 409 25.20 -16.26 0.70
CA ILE A 409 25.17 -16.92 1.99
C ILE A 409 26.55 -17.54 2.23
N VAL A 410 27.25 -17.11 3.28
CA VAL A 410 28.53 -17.68 3.68
C VAL A 410 28.29 -18.84 4.67
N PRO A 411 29.18 -19.85 4.71
CA PRO A 411 29.06 -20.94 5.68
C PRO A 411 29.03 -20.43 7.11
N ASP A 412 28.26 -21.09 7.98
CA ASP A 412 28.25 -20.82 9.41
C ASP A 412 29.42 -21.54 10.11
N LYS A 413 30.64 -21.18 9.70
CA LYS A 413 31.89 -21.69 10.25
C LYS A 413 32.66 -20.60 10.99
N ALA A 414 33.27 -20.98 12.11
CA ALA A 414 34.21 -20.11 12.82
C ALA A 414 35.43 -19.80 11.94
N ILE A 415 35.94 -18.57 12.02
CA ILE A 415 37.14 -18.16 11.28
C ILE A 415 38.23 -17.82 12.28
N ILE A 416 39.33 -18.57 12.30
CA ILE A 416 40.51 -18.23 13.08
C ILE A 416 41.39 -17.28 12.25
N THR A 417 41.70 -16.11 12.80
CA THR A 417 42.56 -15.10 12.15
C THR A 417 43.96 -15.03 12.76
N GLY A 418 44.15 -15.55 13.98
CA GLY A 418 45.48 -15.63 14.60
C GLY A 418 45.47 -16.28 15.98
N LEU A 419 46.67 -16.58 16.48
CA LEU A 419 46.91 -17.16 17.80
C LEU A 419 47.92 -16.29 18.56
N GLU A 420 47.65 -16.03 19.84
CA GLU A 420 48.48 -15.19 20.69
C GLU A 420 48.65 -15.82 22.09
N PRO A 421 49.86 -16.29 22.44
CA PRO A 421 51.04 -16.42 21.59
C PRO A 421 50.84 -17.42 20.44
N ALA A 422 51.63 -17.31 19.36
CA ALA A 422 51.57 -18.21 18.20
C ALA A 422 52.04 -19.65 18.49
N PHE A 423 52.65 -19.86 19.66
CA PHE A 423 53.11 -21.13 20.20
C PHE A 423 52.82 -21.13 21.71
N GLY A 424 52.66 -22.30 22.32
CA GLY A 424 52.38 -22.39 23.76
C GLY A 424 52.93 -23.65 24.41
N THR A 425 52.95 -23.64 25.74
CA THR A 425 53.33 -24.79 26.56
C THR A 425 52.06 -25.45 27.09
N PRO A 426 51.95 -26.78 27.15
CA PRO A 426 50.84 -27.46 27.82
C PRO A 426 50.60 -26.92 29.24
N GLY A 427 49.38 -26.48 29.53
CA GLY A 427 48.97 -25.83 30.78
C GLY A 427 48.93 -24.30 30.77
N GLU A 428 49.48 -23.63 29.75
CA GLU A 428 49.47 -22.17 29.62
C GLU A 428 48.27 -21.67 28.80
N PRO A 429 47.78 -20.43 29.03
CA PRO A 429 46.72 -19.85 28.24
C PRO A 429 47.18 -19.41 26.84
N VAL A 430 46.32 -19.60 25.85
CA VAL A 430 46.43 -19.07 24.49
C VAL A 430 45.16 -18.33 24.10
N VAL A 431 45.32 -17.21 23.39
CA VAL A 431 44.23 -16.43 22.84
C VAL A 431 44.05 -16.76 21.37
N VAL A 432 42.90 -17.33 21.02
CA VAL A 432 42.47 -17.54 19.64
C VAL A 432 41.73 -16.29 19.18
N ARG A 433 42.29 -15.56 18.21
CA ARG A 433 41.66 -14.43 17.54
C ARG A 433 40.92 -14.93 16.31
N GLY A 434 39.74 -14.38 16.05
CA GLY A 434 38.92 -14.83 14.94
C GLY A 434 37.65 -14.02 14.76
N ARG A 435 36.66 -14.66 14.14
CA ARG A 435 35.29 -14.17 13.96
C ARG A 435 34.35 -15.37 14.03
N PHE A 436 33.08 -15.10 14.36
CA PHE A 436 32.02 -16.09 14.31
C PHE A 436 32.20 -17.23 15.31
N PHE A 437 32.73 -16.94 16.49
CA PHE A 437 32.79 -17.93 17.56
C PHE A 437 31.43 -18.18 18.21
N PHE A 438 30.47 -17.27 18.02
CA PHE A 438 29.08 -17.48 18.39
C PHE A 438 28.20 -17.48 17.15
N GLY A 439 27.54 -18.61 16.90
CA GLY A 439 26.52 -18.74 15.88
C GLY A 439 25.26 -17.94 16.25
N PRO A 440 24.46 -17.52 15.27
CA PRO A 440 23.22 -16.76 15.51
C PRO A 440 22.16 -17.54 16.32
N GLN A 441 22.34 -18.86 16.48
CA GLN A 441 21.46 -19.75 17.25
C GLN A 441 22.08 -20.19 18.59
N ALA A 442 23.19 -19.60 19.02
CA ALA A 442 23.81 -19.95 20.30
C ALA A 442 22.80 -19.76 21.45
N ALA A 443 22.52 -20.83 22.18
CA ALA A 443 21.69 -20.73 23.38
C ALA A 443 22.34 -19.77 24.38
N LYS A 444 21.52 -19.07 25.18
CA LYS A 444 22.04 -18.13 26.19
C LYS A 444 23.00 -18.87 27.14
N GLY A 445 24.25 -18.43 27.18
CA GLY A 445 25.31 -19.04 28.00
C GLY A 445 26.01 -20.24 27.36
N ALA A 446 25.63 -20.65 26.15
CA ALA A 446 26.39 -21.63 25.39
C ALA A 446 27.78 -21.08 25.06
N GLN A 447 28.78 -21.96 25.10
CA GLN A 447 30.19 -21.59 24.89
C GLN A 447 30.71 -22.28 23.63
N PRO A 448 31.56 -21.62 22.83
CA PRO A 448 32.31 -22.30 21.78
C PRO A 448 33.30 -23.28 22.40
N THR A 449 33.74 -24.24 21.59
CA THR A 449 34.71 -25.25 22.03
C THR A 449 35.94 -25.19 21.13
N VAL A 450 37.13 -25.27 21.73
CA VAL A 450 38.39 -25.36 21.00
C VAL A 450 38.89 -26.80 21.09
N LEU A 451 39.29 -27.38 19.97
CA LEU A 451 39.91 -28.70 19.92
C LEU A 451 41.38 -28.55 19.59
N PHE A 452 42.23 -29.23 20.36
CA PHE A 452 43.64 -29.43 20.06
C PHE A 452 43.83 -30.91 19.70
N ASP A 453 43.99 -31.19 18.41
CA ASP A 453 43.73 -32.49 17.80
C ASP A 453 42.34 -33.01 18.21
N ASP A 454 42.28 -34.02 19.07
CA ASP A 454 41.02 -34.59 19.57
C ASP A 454 40.72 -34.21 21.03
N VAL A 455 41.50 -33.30 21.62
CA VAL A 455 41.37 -32.89 23.02
C VAL A 455 40.55 -31.61 23.13
N TYR A 456 39.41 -31.71 23.83
CA TYR A 456 38.51 -30.60 24.06
C TYR A 456 39.05 -29.63 25.12
N ALA A 457 39.08 -28.35 24.77
CA ALA A 457 39.43 -27.27 25.66
C ALA A 457 38.31 -26.22 25.69
N ARG A 458 37.77 -25.95 26.88
CA ARG A 458 36.74 -24.93 27.08
C ARG A 458 37.39 -23.56 27.26
N PRO A 459 36.93 -22.53 26.54
CA PRO A 459 37.40 -21.17 26.77
C PRO A 459 37.09 -20.71 28.20
N THR A 460 38.05 -20.07 28.84
CA THR A 460 37.86 -19.37 30.12
C THR A 460 37.26 -17.98 29.91
N LYS A 461 37.48 -17.39 28.73
CA LYS A 461 36.83 -16.15 28.26
C LYS A 461 36.48 -16.32 26.78
N ALA A 462 35.29 -15.89 26.38
CA ALA A 462 34.84 -15.98 25.00
C ALA A 462 34.06 -14.73 24.59
N THR A 463 34.44 -14.16 23.45
CA THR A 463 33.69 -13.18 22.68
C THR A 463 33.60 -13.68 21.23
N ASP A 464 32.82 -13.01 20.37
CA ASP A 464 32.71 -13.41 18.96
C ASP A 464 34.03 -13.33 18.17
N GLU A 465 35.01 -12.59 18.70
CA GLU A 465 36.30 -12.34 18.04
C GLU A 465 37.51 -12.89 18.82
N LYS A 466 37.33 -13.30 20.08
CA LYS A 466 38.42 -13.76 20.95
C LYS A 466 37.98 -14.89 21.87
N LEU A 467 38.74 -15.99 21.85
CA LEU A 467 38.65 -17.06 22.85
C LEU A 467 39.96 -17.10 23.65
N THR A 468 39.90 -17.12 24.97
CA THR A 468 41.04 -17.45 25.83
C THR A 468 40.86 -18.87 26.32
N VAL A 469 41.79 -19.75 25.99
CA VAL A 469 41.72 -21.18 26.30
C VAL A 469 43.05 -21.67 26.86
N THR A 470 43.03 -22.59 27.81
CA THR A 470 44.25 -23.21 28.33
C THR A 470 44.64 -24.39 27.44
N VAL A 471 45.91 -24.45 27.01
CA VAL A 471 46.43 -25.58 26.23
C VAL A 471 46.36 -26.84 27.09
N PRO A 472 45.68 -27.93 26.66
CA PRO A 472 45.55 -29.13 27.48
C PRO A 472 46.91 -29.71 27.91
N PRO A 473 47.09 -30.06 29.20
CA PRO A 473 48.38 -30.51 29.74
C PRO A 473 48.87 -31.87 29.19
N GLU A 474 47.96 -32.69 28.65
CA GLU A 474 48.22 -34.01 28.08
C GLU A 474 48.81 -33.98 26.66
N LEU A 475 48.83 -32.81 26.01
CA LEU A 475 49.38 -32.68 24.67
C LEU A 475 50.90 -32.85 24.66
N SER A 476 51.39 -33.56 23.64
CA SER A 476 52.81 -33.79 23.39
C SER A 476 53.13 -33.67 21.90
N GLY A 477 54.42 -33.51 21.57
CA GLY A 477 54.87 -33.30 20.19
C GLY A 477 55.22 -31.85 19.86
N GLU A 478 55.55 -31.58 18.60
CA GLU A 478 55.99 -30.25 18.14
C GLU A 478 54.84 -29.33 17.71
N SER A 479 53.71 -29.91 17.26
CA SER A 479 52.54 -29.16 16.83
C SER A 479 51.27 -29.99 16.89
N VAL A 480 50.14 -29.32 17.08
CA VAL A 480 48.79 -29.91 17.12
C VAL A 480 47.87 -29.16 16.17
N ASN A 481 46.81 -29.83 15.69
CA ASN A 481 45.75 -29.19 14.93
C ASN A 481 44.83 -28.43 15.88
N LEU A 482 44.59 -27.15 15.63
CA LEU A 482 43.65 -26.33 16.37
C LEU A 482 42.42 -26.09 15.52
N ILE A 483 41.26 -26.43 16.06
CA ILE A 483 39.95 -26.20 15.44
C ILE A 483 39.04 -25.52 16.44
N VAL A 484 38.19 -24.60 16.00
CA VAL A 484 37.14 -24.00 16.81
C VAL A 484 35.78 -24.46 16.32
N ILE A 485 34.96 -24.98 17.24
CA ILE A 485 33.54 -25.23 17.02
C ILE A 485 32.77 -24.06 17.62
N ALA A 486 32.15 -23.25 16.76
CA ALA A 486 31.35 -22.11 17.20
C ALA A 486 30.15 -22.58 18.03
N SER A 487 29.74 -21.77 19.01
CA SER A 487 28.55 -22.08 19.79
C SER A 487 27.30 -21.97 18.92
N GLY A 488 26.56 -23.07 18.75
CA GLY A 488 25.40 -23.11 17.84
C GLY A 488 25.76 -23.02 16.34
N GLY A 489 27.05 -23.11 16.00
CA GLY A 489 27.50 -23.22 14.62
C GLY A 489 27.40 -24.65 14.12
N ILE A 490 27.19 -24.79 12.81
CA ILE A 490 26.97 -26.10 12.16
C ILE A 490 28.30 -26.67 11.63
N GLU A 491 29.29 -25.82 11.38
CA GLU A 491 30.58 -26.22 10.82
C GLU A 491 31.77 -25.79 11.71
N PRO A 492 32.76 -26.68 11.91
CA PRO A 492 34.02 -26.33 12.57
C PRO A 492 34.83 -25.34 11.71
N SER A 493 35.75 -24.61 12.35
CA SER A 493 36.71 -23.77 11.64
C SER A 493 37.64 -24.59 10.75
N ASP A 494 38.32 -23.90 9.83
CA ASP A 494 39.48 -24.48 9.16
C ASP A 494 40.56 -24.85 10.20
N VAL A 495 41.35 -25.88 9.89
CA VAL A 495 42.42 -26.36 10.77
C VAL A 495 43.58 -25.37 10.79
N VAL A 496 44.00 -24.94 11.97
CA VAL A 496 45.19 -24.10 12.18
C VAL A 496 46.26 -24.88 12.92
N LYS A 497 47.50 -24.87 12.44
CA LYS A 497 48.61 -25.52 13.17
C LYS A 497 49.06 -24.66 14.36
N PHE A 498 49.02 -25.23 15.55
CA PHE A 498 49.54 -24.61 16.78
C PHE A 498 50.81 -25.32 17.22
N ARG A 499 51.90 -24.57 17.42
CA ARG A 499 53.19 -25.16 17.85
C ARG A 499 53.27 -25.28 19.37
N LEU A 500 53.73 -26.43 19.83
CA LEU A 500 53.96 -26.69 21.25
C LEU A 500 55.43 -26.49 21.60
N HIS A 501 55.69 -25.85 22.73
CA HIS A 501 57.01 -25.88 23.36
C HIS A 501 57.07 -27.03 24.37
N PRO A 502 58.19 -27.77 24.42
CA PRO A 502 58.38 -28.79 25.44
C PRO A 502 58.32 -28.12 26.82
N LYS A 503 57.56 -28.74 27.72
CA LYS A 503 57.51 -28.32 29.13
C LYS A 503 58.93 -28.44 29.68
N ARG A 504 59.55 -27.31 30.04
CA ARG A 504 60.87 -27.34 30.72
C ARG A 504 60.69 -28.19 31.97
N SER A 505 61.38 -29.33 32.03
CA SER A 505 61.44 -30.13 33.25
C SER A 505 62.08 -29.27 34.33
N SER A 506 61.29 -28.89 35.33
CA SER A 506 61.74 -28.17 36.53
C SER A 506 62.58 -29.09 37.41
#